data_AF-A0A9P1IDK3-F1
#
_entry.id   AF-A0A9P1IDK3-F1
#
_cell.length_a   1.000
_cell.length_b   1.000
_cell.length_c   1.000
_cell.angle_alpha   90.00
_cell.angle_beta   90.00
_cell.angle_gamma   90.00
#
_symmetry.space_group_name_H-M   'P 1'
#
loop_
_entity.id
_entity.type
_entity.pdbx_description
1 polymer ?
#
loop_
_entity_poly.entity_id
_entity_poly.type
_entity_poly.pdbx_seq_one_letter_code
_entity_poly.pdbx_strand_id
1 'polypeptide(L)'
;MSRMLKKNKRTTRARSKTSKNENSMDEDDAPAAPGKDPMMAYGEKAIRLTANWIIKTNAAPGGLADWYAKQILDSKESSKSESISANFAAKNRMADLPCIETTRIKLKHLADGQKDYIHANLVKTIYAERTYIATQHPLESTFEDFWRMVFYENVDTIIAVFAQEDDLPLYFPNEAGKFGNYGKFFVNNRKVTQPTVKYTPVIHQIEILPEGCSNSRIITLLHYAYWPKNQFPVSPRIVMKTLRCVKSDKTTNGPLLIHCSNGLNRVGCFILSDLMFDLAFRNIDTDIPKMVKSLRAQRFNLLSNKLHFVYSCFVFLDYVRIRCKKYNVFPDLLKEINEFEVTINKEIGLLCVKEPPPQKNNTKKDCTIDE
;
A
#
# COMPACT_ATOMS: atom_id res chain seq x y z
N MET A 1 -16.45 53.47 46.03
CA MET A 1 -16.86 52.08 46.31
C MET A 1 -16.24 51.16 45.26
N SER A 2 -15.65 50.07 45.72
CA SER A 2 -14.53 49.35 45.11
C SER A 2 -14.92 48.41 43.97
N ARG A 3 -14.07 48.38 42.91
CA ARG A 3 -14.09 47.38 41.82
C ARG A 3 -13.67 46.00 42.37
N MET A 4 -14.53 44.99 42.23
CA MET A 4 -14.15 43.59 42.48
C MET A 4 -13.91 42.84 41.17
N LEU A 5 -12.63 42.58 40.89
CA LEU A 5 -12.18 41.57 39.94
C LEU A 5 -12.49 40.17 40.50
N LYS A 6 -13.23 39.34 39.77
CA LYS A 6 -13.23 37.88 40.00
C LYS A 6 -12.20 37.24 39.08
N LYS A 7 -11.12 36.75 39.70
CA LYS A 7 -10.01 36.02 39.08
C LYS A 7 -10.49 34.69 38.48
N ASN A 8 -10.11 34.48 37.22
CA ASN A 8 -10.03 33.17 36.55
C ASN A 8 -9.15 32.21 37.35
N LYS A 9 -9.69 31.06 37.78
CA LYS A 9 -8.89 29.88 38.15
C LYS A 9 -8.85 28.94 36.95
N ARG A 10 -7.83 29.09 36.11
CA ARG A 10 -7.37 28.05 35.17
C ARG A 10 -6.76 26.92 36.01
N THR A 11 -7.44 25.78 36.09
CA THR A 11 -6.83 24.54 36.56
C THR A 11 -5.90 24.00 35.46
N THR A 12 -4.61 24.21 35.64
CA THR A 12 -3.53 23.57 34.89
C THR A 12 -3.48 22.09 35.26
N ARG A 13 -4.04 21.22 34.40
CA ARG A 13 -3.84 19.78 34.53
C ARG A 13 -2.45 19.45 33.98
N ALA A 14 -1.48 19.33 34.88
CA ALA A 14 -0.14 18.86 34.58
C ALA A 14 -0.22 17.47 33.92
N ARG A 15 0.13 17.39 32.65
CA ARG A 15 0.27 16.13 31.91
C ARG A 15 1.61 15.53 32.35
N SER A 16 1.56 14.52 33.21
CA SER A 16 2.75 13.77 33.61
C SER A 16 3.40 13.18 32.35
N LYS A 17 4.62 13.62 32.04
CA LYS A 17 5.47 12.98 31.04
C LYS A 17 5.94 11.66 31.63
N THR A 18 5.26 10.57 31.29
CA THR A 18 5.85 9.23 31.43
C THR A 18 6.71 9.01 30.20
N SER A 19 8.02 9.16 30.36
CA SER A 19 9.01 8.73 29.37
C SER A 19 8.93 7.21 29.23
N LYS A 20 8.19 6.72 28.24
CA LYS A 20 8.33 5.32 27.81
C LYS A 20 9.64 5.23 27.05
N ASN A 21 10.56 4.46 27.60
CA ASN A 21 11.77 3.98 26.93
C ASN A 21 11.34 3.28 25.62
N GLU A 22 11.61 3.90 24.48
CA GLU A 22 11.37 3.34 23.15
C GLU A 22 12.51 2.37 22.79
N ASN A 23 12.47 1.19 23.41
CA ASN A 23 13.10 -0.01 22.87
C ASN A 23 12.01 -1.10 22.87
N SER A 24 11.01 -0.93 22.00
CA SER A 24 9.95 -1.93 21.84
C SER A 24 10.42 -3.00 20.87
N MET A 25 10.63 -4.21 21.40
CA MET A 25 10.49 -5.44 20.62
C MET A 25 9.21 -5.35 19.77
N ASP A 26 9.26 -5.83 18.53
CA ASP A 26 8.10 -5.95 17.63
C ASP A 26 6.88 -6.47 18.43
N GLU A 27 5.83 -5.66 18.63
CA GLU A 27 4.58 -6.11 19.30
C GLU A 27 3.95 -7.31 18.58
N ASP A 28 4.30 -7.51 17.30
CA ASP A 28 3.99 -8.70 16.51
C ASP A 28 4.63 -9.98 17.05
N ASP A 29 5.86 -9.88 17.55
CA ASP A 29 6.66 -11.01 18.05
C ASP A 29 6.52 -11.16 19.58
N ALA A 30 5.79 -10.26 20.26
CA ALA A 30 5.45 -10.43 21.66
C ALA A 30 4.51 -11.64 21.87
N PRO A 31 4.81 -12.56 22.81
CA PRO A 31 4.01 -13.75 23.04
C PRO A 31 2.59 -13.38 23.51
N ALA A 32 1.58 -13.95 22.86
CA ALA A 32 0.19 -13.86 23.28
C ALA A 32 -0.21 -15.09 24.13
N ALA A 33 -1.31 -14.98 24.89
CA ALA A 33 -1.84 -16.13 25.61
C ALA A 33 -2.21 -17.26 24.60
N PRO A 34 -1.65 -18.47 24.76
CA PRO A 34 -1.90 -19.57 23.83
C PRO A 34 -3.40 -19.95 23.80
N GLY A 35 -3.89 -20.31 22.61
CA GLY A 35 -5.23 -20.86 22.40
C GLY A 35 -6.36 -19.84 22.17
N LYS A 36 -6.09 -18.53 22.04
CA LYS A 36 -7.14 -17.53 21.76
C LYS A 36 -6.71 -16.47 20.75
N ASP A 37 -7.21 -16.60 19.52
CA ASP A 37 -7.26 -15.52 18.54
C ASP A 37 -8.69 -15.39 18.00
N PRO A 38 -9.50 -14.44 18.51
CA PRO A 38 -10.89 -14.26 18.10
C PRO A 38 -11.04 -14.04 16.59
N MET A 39 -10.06 -13.40 15.96
CA MET A 39 -10.09 -13.08 14.53
C MET A 39 -9.86 -14.33 13.67
N MET A 40 -8.91 -15.19 14.08
CA MET A 40 -8.68 -16.48 13.41
C MET A 40 -9.84 -17.46 13.63
N ALA A 41 -10.42 -17.47 14.84
CA ALA A 41 -11.59 -18.30 15.13
C ALA A 41 -12.81 -17.87 14.32
N TYR A 42 -13.08 -16.56 14.22
CA TYR A 42 -14.18 -16.05 13.41
C TYR A 42 -14.00 -16.34 11.92
N GLY A 43 -12.80 -16.12 11.38
CA GLY A 43 -12.47 -16.33 9.96
C GLY A 43 -12.13 -17.76 9.56
N GLU A 44 -12.20 -18.74 10.47
CA GLU A 44 -11.57 -20.06 10.28
C GLU A 44 -11.89 -20.71 8.93
N LYS A 45 -13.17 -20.77 8.57
CA LYS A 45 -13.62 -21.41 7.33
C LYS A 45 -12.97 -20.75 6.11
N ALA A 46 -13.10 -19.44 5.96
CA ALA A 46 -12.57 -18.73 4.81
C ALA A 46 -11.03 -18.70 4.79
N ILE A 47 -10.38 -18.60 5.96
CA ILE A 47 -8.91 -18.69 6.09
C ILE A 47 -8.42 -20.04 5.57
N ARG A 48 -9.03 -21.14 6.04
CA ARG A 48 -8.68 -22.50 5.60
C ARG A 48 -8.96 -22.71 4.12
N LEU A 49 -10.11 -22.28 3.61
CA LEU A 49 -10.43 -22.38 2.18
C LEU A 49 -9.41 -21.65 1.31
N THR A 50 -9.08 -20.41 1.68
CA THR A 50 -8.09 -19.58 0.97
C THR A 50 -6.71 -20.24 1.00
N ALA A 51 -6.24 -20.64 2.19
CA ALA A 51 -4.93 -21.25 2.36
C ALA A 51 -4.81 -22.60 1.63
N ASN A 52 -5.82 -23.46 1.77
CA ASN A 52 -5.86 -24.76 1.11
C ASN A 52 -5.89 -24.63 -0.41
N TRP A 53 -6.61 -23.65 -0.95
CA TRP A 53 -6.59 -23.40 -2.40
C TRP A 53 -5.19 -23.01 -2.87
N ILE A 54 -4.50 -22.12 -2.16
CA ILE A 54 -3.13 -21.68 -2.49
C ILE A 54 -2.17 -22.88 -2.46
N ILE A 55 -2.20 -23.65 -1.36
CA ILE A 55 -1.29 -24.78 -1.13
C ILE A 55 -1.51 -25.88 -2.18
N LYS A 56 -2.78 -26.26 -2.41
CA LYS A 56 -3.13 -27.30 -3.41
C LYS A 56 -2.76 -26.88 -4.82
N THR A 57 -3.01 -25.62 -5.19
CA THR A 57 -2.66 -25.10 -6.51
C THR A 57 -1.14 -25.07 -6.71
N ASN A 58 -0.39 -24.78 -5.65
CA ASN A 58 1.08 -24.82 -5.71
C ASN A 58 1.66 -26.23 -5.80
N ALA A 59 1.00 -27.22 -5.19
CA ALA A 59 1.40 -28.62 -5.27
C ALA A 59 1.12 -29.27 -6.64
N ALA A 60 0.25 -28.66 -7.46
CA ALA A 60 -0.02 -29.13 -8.81
C ALA A 60 1.19 -28.90 -9.75
N PRO A 61 1.31 -29.65 -10.87
CA PRO A 61 2.39 -29.45 -11.83
C PRO A 61 2.50 -27.99 -12.30
N GLY A 62 3.70 -27.41 -12.19
CA GLY A 62 3.96 -26.01 -12.53
C GLY A 62 3.55 -24.97 -11.46
N GLY A 63 2.86 -25.42 -10.41
CA GLY A 63 2.48 -24.61 -9.26
C GLY A 63 1.60 -23.40 -9.57
N LEU A 64 1.58 -22.44 -8.64
CA LEU A 64 0.78 -21.22 -8.76
C LEU A 64 1.18 -20.38 -9.98
N ALA A 65 2.47 -20.33 -10.31
CA ALA A 65 2.98 -19.54 -11.42
C ALA A 65 2.42 -20.04 -12.76
N ASP A 66 2.50 -21.35 -13.02
CA ASP A 66 1.98 -21.94 -14.26
C ASP A 66 0.45 -21.91 -14.31
N TRP A 67 -0.21 -22.16 -13.18
CA TRP A 67 -1.67 -21.99 -13.08
C TRP A 67 -2.08 -20.57 -13.48
N TYR A 68 -1.42 -19.55 -12.93
CA TYR A 68 -1.73 -18.16 -13.22
C TYR A 68 -1.48 -17.80 -14.68
N ALA A 69 -0.36 -18.27 -15.25
CA ALA A 69 -0.06 -18.07 -16.66
C ALA A 69 -1.20 -18.60 -17.55
N LYS A 70 -1.55 -19.88 -17.38
CA LYS A 70 -2.55 -20.56 -18.22
C LYS A 70 -3.96 -20.03 -18.03
N GLN A 71 -4.37 -19.75 -16.78
CA GLN A 71 -5.76 -19.45 -16.45
C GLN A 71 -6.10 -17.96 -16.49
N ILE A 72 -5.10 -17.08 -16.35
CA ILE A 72 -5.29 -15.64 -16.21
C ILE A 72 -4.56 -14.85 -17.30
N LEU A 73 -3.31 -15.19 -17.63
CA LEU A 73 -2.53 -14.42 -18.61
C LEU A 73 -2.85 -14.85 -20.05
N ASP A 74 -2.96 -16.16 -20.28
CA ASP A 74 -3.22 -16.73 -21.61
C ASP A 74 -4.72 -16.75 -21.96
N SER A 75 -5.59 -16.44 -21.00
CA SER A 75 -7.02 -16.35 -21.26
C SER A 75 -7.31 -15.24 -22.27
N LYS A 76 -8.00 -15.57 -23.37
CA LYS A 76 -8.32 -14.68 -24.51
C LYS A 76 -9.23 -13.47 -24.18
N GLU A 77 -9.40 -13.11 -22.91
CA GLU A 77 -10.19 -11.95 -22.50
C GLU A 77 -9.34 -10.68 -22.60
N SER A 78 -9.24 -10.14 -23.80
CA SER A 78 -8.91 -8.73 -24.02
C SER A 78 -9.27 -8.34 -25.45
N SER A 79 -10.52 -7.94 -25.67
CA SER A 79 -10.85 -7.05 -26.78
C SER A 79 -10.00 -5.79 -26.63
N LYS A 80 -9.09 -5.54 -27.57
CA LYS A 80 -8.51 -4.21 -27.77
C LYS A 80 -9.66 -3.29 -28.20
N SER A 81 -10.45 -2.79 -27.25
CA SER A 81 -11.22 -1.57 -27.54
C SER A 81 -10.20 -0.45 -27.70
N GLU A 82 -10.43 0.46 -28.63
CA GLU A 82 -9.64 1.68 -28.75
C GLU A 82 -9.52 2.33 -27.36
N SER A 83 -8.31 2.32 -26.81
CA SER A 83 -8.07 2.88 -25.48
C SER A 83 -7.86 4.37 -25.65
N ILE A 84 -8.69 5.20 -25.02
CA ILE A 84 -8.53 6.66 -25.03
C ILE A 84 -7.12 7.09 -24.62
N SER A 85 -6.44 6.26 -23.83
CA SER A 85 -5.05 6.48 -23.38
C SER A 85 -4.05 6.60 -24.53
N ALA A 86 -4.32 6.01 -25.70
CA ALA A 86 -3.46 6.14 -26.88
C ALA A 86 -3.38 7.59 -27.35
N ASN A 87 -4.47 8.35 -27.23
CA ASN A 87 -4.51 9.79 -27.54
C ASN A 87 -3.76 10.65 -26.51
N PHE A 88 -3.30 10.04 -25.41
CA PHE A 88 -2.60 10.70 -24.31
C PHE A 88 -1.24 10.07 -24.02
N ALA A 89 -0.56 9.52 -25.04
CA ALA A 89 0.71 8.81 -24.89
C ALA A 89 1.77 9.60 -24.08
N ALA A 90 1.84 10.93 -24.24
CA ALA A 90 2.75 11.80 -23.50
C ALA A 90 2.47 11.88 -21.98
N LYS A 91 1.27 11.49 -21.53
CA LYS A 91 0.90 11.38 -20.11
C LYS A 91 1.09 9.96 -19.57
N ASN A 92 1.56 9.01 -20.38
CA ASN A 92 1.71 7.60 -20.02
C ASN A 92 3.19 7.25 -19.86
N ARG A 93 3.57 6.64 -18.73
CA ARG A 93 4.94 6.13 -18.55
C ARG A 93 5.21 4.92 -19.44
N MET A 94 4.16 4.19 -19.82
CA MET A 94 4.20 3.14 -20.83
C MET A 94 3.14 3.47 -21.88
N ALA A 95 3.59 3.88 -23.08
CA ALA A 95 2.68 4.29 -24.16
C ALA A 95 1.70 3.17 -24.54
N ASP A 96 2.20 1.93 -24.61
CA ASP A 96 1.42 0.74 -24.99
C ASP A 96 0.61 0.12 -23.85
N LEU A 97 0.50 0.79 -22.70
CA LEU A 97 -0.32 0.32 -21.58
C LEU A 97 -1.69 1.02 -21.61
N PRO A 98 -2.78 0.33 -21.98
CA PRO A 98 -4.13 0.87 -21.91
C PRO A 98 -4.52 1.38 -20.53
N CYS A 99 -5.31 2.45 -20.50
CA CYS A 99 -6.08 2.87 -19.33
C CYS A 99 -7.56 2.58 -19.60
N ILE A 100 -8.18 1.72 -18.79
CA ILE A 100 -9.55 1.23 -19.02
C ILE A 100 -10.54 2.38 -18.83
N GLU A 101 -11.29 2.74 -19.88
CA GLU A 101 -12.19 3.90 -19.87
C GLU A 101 -13.28 3.81 -18.80
N THR A 102 -13.89 2.64 -18.60
CA THR A 102 -15.02 2.46 -17.67
C THR A 102 -14.62 2.66 -16.21
N THR A 103 -13.34 2.52 -15.88
CA THR A 103 -12.82 2.62 -14.52
C THR A 103 -11.77 3.71 -14.35
N ARG A 104 -11.40 4.44 -15.41
CA ARG A 104 -10.37 5.48 -15.30
C ARG A 104 -10.82 6.58 -14.36
N ILE A 105 -9.86 7.20 -13.69
CA ILE A 105 -10.10 8.45 -12.99
C ILE A 105 -10.21 9.58 -14.02
N LYS A 106 -11.24 10.42 -13.86
CA LYS A 106 -11.48 11.60 -14.71
C LYS A 106 -11.15 12.85 -13.89
N LEU A 107 -10.14 13.60 -14.32
CA LEU A 107 -9.69 14.79 -13.57
C LEU A 107 -10.80 15.84 -13.50
N LYS A 108 -10.97 16.45 -12.32
CA LYS A 108 -11.98 17.49 -12.04
C LYS A 108 -11.35 18.88 -12.02
N HIS A 109 -12.20 19.92 -12.10
CA HIS A 109 -11.83 21.34 -11.98
C HIS A 109 -10.77 21.84 -12.98
N LEU A 110 -10.82 21.32 -14.21
CA LEU A 110 -9.90 21.64 -15.29
C LEU A 110 -10.15 23.05 -15.84
N ALA A 111 -9.11 23.67 -16.39
CA ALA A 111 -9.27 24.89 -17.17
C ALA A 111 -9.88 24.56 -18.55
N ASP A 112 -10.47 25.56 -19.21
CA ASP A 112 -11.08 25.38 -20.53
C ASP A 112 -10.07 24.79 -21.53
N GLY A 113 -10.51 23.75 -22.25
CA GLY A 113 -9.70 23.03 -23.24
C GLY A 113 -8.76 21.95 -22.67
N GLN A 114 -8.54 21.90 -21.36
CA GLN A 114 -7.76 20.81 -20.74
C GLN A 114 -8.52 19.48 -20.77
N LYS A 115 -7.78 18.39 -20.94
CA LYS A 115 -8.32 17.03 -21.05
C LYS A 115 -8.33 16.34 -19.68
N ASP A 116 -9.38 15.59 -19.40
CA ASP A 116 -9.66 14.96 -18.10
C ASP A 116 -8.84 13.69 -17.80
N TYR A 117 -7.69 13.55 -18.42
CA TYR A 117 -6.94 12.30 -18.45
C TYR A 117 -5.76 12.29 -17.47
N ILE A 118 -5.71 11.23 -16.67
CA ILE A 118 -4.57 10.72 -15.92
C ILE A 118 -4.54 9.19 -16.04
N HIS A 119 -3.35 8.57 -16.07
CA HIS A 119 -3.22 7.10 -16.17
C HIS A 119 -3.46 6.41 -14.82
N ALA A 120 -4.70 6.43 -14.36
CA ALA A 120 -5.15 5.86 -13.11
C ALA A 120 -6.52 5.19 -13.27
N ASN A 121 -6.76 4.09 -12.56
CA ASN A 121 -8.04 3.40 -12.52
C ASN A 121 -8.53 3.25 -11.08
N LEU A 122 -9.83 3.48 -10.87
CA LEU A 122 -10.54 3.05 -9.67
C LEU A 122 -10.66 1.53 -9.70
N VAL A 123 -10.31 0.88 -8.60
CA VAL A 123 -10.43 -0.56 -8.41
C VAL A 123 -11.26 -0.80 -7.16
N LYS A 124 -12.32 -1.59 -7.28
CA LYS A 124 -13.22 -1.93 -6.18
C LYS A 124 -13.75 -3.35 -6.32
N THR A 125 -14.34 -3.87 -5.26
CA THR A 125 -15.03 -5.16 -5.26
C THR A 125 -16.35 -5.01 -4.52
N ILE A 126 -17.36 -5.80 -4.87
CA ILE A 126 -18.62 -5.84 -4.13
C ILE A 126 -18.48 -6.53 -2.77
N TYR A 127 -17.39 -7.29 -2.58
CA TYR A 127 -17.18 -8.11 -1.38
C TYR A 127 -16.45 -7.36 -0.25
N ALA A 128 -15.92 -6.16 -0.51
CA ALA A 128 -15.17 -5.35 0.43
C ALA A 128 -15.51 -3.86 0.26
N GLU A 129 -15.55 -3.12 1.36
CA GLU A 129 -15.86 -1.68 1.34
C GLU A 129 -14.70 -0.83 0.81
N ARG A 130 -13.47 -1.35 0.87
CA ARG A 130 -12.27 -0.64 0.45
C ARG A 130 -12.32 -0.35 -1.05
N THR A 131 -12.09 0.92 -1.39
CA THR A 131 -11.84 1.36 -2.76
C THR A 131 -10.38 1.73 -2.92
N TYR A 132 -9.83 1.47 -4.11
CA TYR A 132 -8.43 1.72 -4.43
C TYR A 132 -8.32 2.59 -5.67
N ILE A 133 -7.29 3.43 -5.74
CA ILE A 133 -6.84 4.04 -6.99
C ILE A 133 -5.49 3.44 -7.35
N ALA A 134 -5.43 2.70 -8.46
CA ALA A 134 -4.19 2.15 -9.00
C ALA A 134 -3.66 3.06 -10.11
N THR A 135 -2.47 3.62 -9.94
CA THR A 135 -1.88 4.56 -10.89
C THR A 135 -0.40 4.28 -11.13
N GLN A 136 0.13 4.76 -12.26
CA GLN A 136 1.57 4.82 -12.52
C GLN A 136 2.25 5.87 -11.61
N HIS A 137 3.58 5.79 -11.48
CA HIS A 137 4.37 6.85 -10.86
C HIS A 137 4.29 8.10 -11.73
N PRO A 138 3.93 9.27 -11.18
CA PRO A 138 3.74 10.50 -11.96
C PRO A 138 4.96 10.85 -12.80
N LEU A 139 4.75 11.22 -14.06
CA LEU A 139 5.75 11.92 -14.87
C LEU A 139 5.83 13.36 -14.36
N GLU A 140 6.97 14.04 -14.56
CA GLU A 140 7.12 15.45 -14.20
C GLU A 140 6.03 16.32 -14.85
N SER A 141 5.70 16.03 -16.12
CA SER A 141 4.61 16.66 -16.88
C SER A 141 3.20 16.38 -16.34
N THR A 142 3.05 15.47 -15.38
CA THR A 142 1.77 15.03 -14.79
C THR A 142 1.71 15.22 -13.27
N PHE A 143 2.66 15.94 -12.66
CA PHE A 143 2.63 16.20 -11.21
C PHE A 143 1.40 16.99 -10.78
N GLU A 144 1.01 18.01 -11.55
CA GLU A 144 -0.23 18.76 -11.29
C GLU A 144 -1.46 17.84 -11.39
N ASP A 145 -1.55 17.02 -12.44
CA ASP A 145 -2.64 16.06 -12.65
C ASP A 145 -2.74 15.06 -11.47
N PHE A 146 -1.60 14.57 -10.98
CA PHE A 146 -1.56 13.66 -9.84
C PHE A 146 -2.10 14.31 -8.56
N TRP A 147 -1.63 15.51 -8.21
CA TRP A 147 -2.10 16.19 -7.00
C TRP A 147 -3.55 16.64 -7.09
N ARG A 148 -4.00 17.02 -8.30
CA ARG A 148 -5.41 17.27 -8.61
C ARG A 148 -6.26 16.04 -8.35
N MET A 149 -5.84 14.87 -8.83
CA MET A 149 -6.52 13.61 -8.53
C MET A 149 -6.56 13.33 -7.03
N VAL A 150 -5.43 13.41 -6.33
CA VAL A 150 -5.36 13.16 -4.88
C VAL A 150 -6.32 14.07 -4.11
N PHE A 151 -6.34 15.36 -4.46
CA PHE A 151 -7.18 16.34 -3.78
C PHE A 151 -8.68 16.12 -4.06
N TYR A 152 -9.08 15.97 -5.32
CA TYR A 152 -10.50 15.93 -5.72
C TYR A 152 -11.14 14.54 -5.73
N GLU A 153 -10.36 13.47 -5.62
CA GLU A 153 -10.86 12.12 -5.31
C GLU A 153 -10.85 11.82 -3.81
N ASN A 154 -10.63 12.83 -2.97
CA ASN A 154 -10.62 12.69 -1.52
C ASN A 154 -9.67 11.61 -1.01
N VAL A 155 -8.53 11.38 -1.68
CA VAL A 155 -7.53 10.40 -1.22
C VAL A 155 -6.97 10.85 0.12
N ASP A 156 -7.01 9.99 1.13
CA ASP A 156 -6.48 10.28 2.48
C ASP A 156 -5.15 9.56 2.74
N THR A 157 -4.87 8.48 2.01
CA THR A 157 -3.64 7.70 2.15
C THR A 157 -3.09 7.30 0.80
N ILE A 158 -1.77 7.44 0.64
CA ILE A 158 -0.99 7.02 -0.52
C ILE A 158 0.00 5.93 -0.08
N ILE A 159 -0.02 4.77 -0.72
CA ILE A 159 1.10 3.81 -0.66
C ILE A 159 1.96 4.03 -1.90
N ALA A 160 3.19 4.50 -1.69
CA ALA A 160 4.17 4.74 -2.73
C ALA A 160 5.28 3.69 -2.67
N VAL A 161 5.43 2.89 -3.73
CA VAL A 161 6.41 1.80 -3.79
C VAL A 161 7.37 2.05 -4.94
N PHE A 162 8.45 2.77 -4.64
CA PHE A 162 9.54 3.01 -5.59
C PHE A 162 10.85 3.16 -4.85
N ALA A 163 11.90 2.56 -5.41
CA ALA A 163 13.25 2.62 -4.88
C ALA A 163 14.10 3.64 -5.63
N GLN A 164 15.27 3.98 -5.10
CA GLN A 164 16.18 4.90 -5.79
C GLN A 164 16.62 4.34 -7.15
N GLU A 165 16.79 3.03 -7.23
CA GLU A 165 17.16 2.28 -8.44
C GLU A 165 16.10 2.33 -9.54
N ASP A 166 14.87 2.77 -9.23
CA ASP A 166 13.82 2.93 -10.23
C ASP A 166 14.01 4.20 -11.09
N ASP A 167 14.89 5.12 -10.67
CA ASP A 167 15.17 6.41 -11.33
C ASP A 167 13.87 7.21 -11.63
N LEU A 168 13.06 7.39 -10.59
CA LEU A 168 11.75 8.05 -10.68
C LEU A 168 11.78 9.43 -10.04
N PRO A 169 11.21 10.46 -10.70
CA PRO A 169 11.28 11.82 -10.19
C PRO A 169 10.38 11.98 -8.96
N LEU A 170 10.82 12.76 -7.97
CA LEU A 170 10.03 13.00 -6.76
C LEU A 170 8.91 14.01 -7.04
N TYR A 171 7.68 13.57 -6.82
CA TYR A 171 6.47 14.40 -6.97
C TYR A 171 6.03 15.05 -5.65
N PHE A 172 6.80 14.85 -4.57
CA PHE A 172 6.56 15.44 -3.25
C PHE A 172 7.89 15.84 -2.58
N PRO A 173 7.89 16.87 -1.71
CA PRO A 173 9.03 17.18 -0.87
C PRO A 173 9.28 16.05 0.14
N ASN A 174 10.47 15.43 0.12
CA ASN A 174 10.79 14.27 0.96
C ASN A 174 11.32 14.63 2.36
N GLU A 175 11.65 15.90 2.61
CA GLU A 175 12.11 16.42 3.91
C GLU A 175 10.99 17.14 4.67
N ALA A 176 11.04 17.09 6.01
CA ALA A 176 10.06 17.77 6.85
C ALA A 176 10.23 19.30 6.79
N GLY A 177 9.11 20.01 6.68
CA GLY A 177 9.04 21.47 6.55
C GLY A 177 9.35 22.00 5.14
N LYS A 178 9.70 21.13 4.18
CA LYS A 178 9.92 21.52 2.79
C LYS A 178 8.61 21.45 2.00
N PHE A 179 8.52 22.31 0.99
CA PHE A 179 7.38 22.41 0.09
C PHE A 179 7.81 22.45 -1.37
N GLY A 180 6.88 22.14 -2.26
CA GLY A 180 7.01 22.27 -3.70
C GLY A 180 5.70 22.74 -4.33
N ASN A 181 5.80 23.50 -5.43
CA ASN A 181 4.65 23.89 -6.25
C ASN A 181 4.59 22.98 -7.47
N TYR A 182 3.46 22.30 -7.64
CA TYR A 182 3.21 21.35 -8.72
C TYR A 182 2.03 21.85 -9.54
N GLY A 183 2.32 22.75 -10.48
CA GLY A 183 1.29 23.53 -11.16
C GLY A 183 0.49 24.36 -10.16
N LYS A 184 -0.84 24.20 -10.15
CA LYS A 184 -1.75 24.90 -9.23
C LYS A 184 -1.85 24.32 -7.83
N PHE A 185 -0.96 23.39 -7.46
CA PHE A 185 -0.99 22.74 -6.14
C PHE A 185 0.27 23.07 -5.36
N PHE A 186 0.10 23.73 -4.21
CA PHE A 186 1.13 23.82 -3.19
C PHE A 186 1.12 22.54 -2.36
N VAL A 187 2.27 21.91 -2.23
CA VAL A 187 2.42 20.64 -1.51
C VAL A 187 3.55 20.77 -0.50
N ASN A 188 3.24 20.55 0.77
CA ASN A 188 4.16 20.72 1.90
C ASN A 188 4.25 19.42 2.71
N ASN A 189 5.46 18.95 2.99
CA ASN A 189 5.67 17.81 3.85
C ASN A 189 5.83 18.28 5.29
N ARG A 190 4.74 18.25 6.05
CA ARG A 190 4.69 18.76 7.43
C ARG A 190 5.52 17.93 8.40
N LYS A 191 5.61 16.62 8.17
CA LYS A 191 6.28 15.69 9.07
C LYS A 191 6.76 14.45 8.32
N VAL A 192 8.00 14.07 8.60
CA VAL A 192 8.57 12.78 8.20
C VAL A 192 8.78 11.94 9.45
N THR A 193 8.28 10.71 9.45
CA THR A 193 8.51 9.71 10.50
C THR A 193 9.28 8.56 9.89
N GLN A 194 10.52 8.39 10.35
CA GLN A 194 11.37 7.29 9.89
C GLN A 194 10.90 5.94 10.47
N PRO A 195 11.15 4.82 9.76
CA PRO A 195 10.89 3.48 10.26
C PRO A 195 11.60 3.25 11.61
N THR A 196 10.83 3.05 12.68
CA THR A 196 11.38 2.59 13.97
C THR A 196 11.48 1.07 14.05
N VAL A 197 10.81 0.38 13.12
CA VAL A 197 10.64 -1.06 13.08
C VAL A 197 11.04 -1.57 11.70
N LYS A 198 11.66 -2.75 11.62
CA LYS A 198 12.02 -3.36 10.33
C LYS A 198 10.77 -3.51 9.45
N TYR A 199 10.96 -3.27 8.16
CA TYR A 199 9.97 -3.48 7.10
C TYR A 199 8.76 -2.53 7.13
N THR A 200 8.79 -1.44 7.92
CA THR A 200 7.78 -0.38 7.85
C THR A 200 8.18 0.70 6.84
N PRO A 201 7.21 1.36 6.18
CA PRO A 201 7.49 2.48 5.27
C PRO A 201 7.91 3.74 6.04
N VAL A 202 8.58 4.66 5.34
CA VAL A 202 8.72 6.05 5.81
C VAL A 202 7.34 6.70 5.72
N ILE A 203 6.92 7.41 6.76
CA ILE A 203 5.59 8.04 6.81
C ILE A 203 5.74 9.55 6.65
N HIS A 204 5.12 10.09 5.61
CA HIS A 204 5.05 11.52 5.34
C HIS A 204 3.63 12.04 5.63
N GLN A 205 3.53 13.18 6.31
CA GLN A 205 2.27 13.92 6.45
C GLN A 205 2.29 15.07 5.45
N ILE A 206 1.60 14.89 4.34
CA ILE A 206 1.61 15.81 3.21
C ILE A 206 0.39 16.71 3.29
N GLU A 207 0.60 18.02 3.34
CA GLU A 207 -0.43 19.02 3.14
C GLU A 207 -0.51 19.40 1.66
N ILE A 208 -1.73 19.44 1.14
CA ILE A 208 -2.05 19.82 -0.23
C ILE A 208 -2.99 21.03 -0.18
N LEU A 209 -2.62 22.10 -0.86
CA LEU A 209 -3.43 23.31 -0.98
C LEU A 209 -3.54 23.70 -2.46
N PRO A 210 -4.74 23.61 -3.06
CA PRO A 210 -4.98 24.15 -4.39
C PRO A 210 -4.89 25.67 -4.38
N GLU A 211 -4.39 26.26 -5.47
CA GLU A 211 -4.35 27.70 -5.69
C GLU A 211 -5.75 28.32 -5.55
N GLY A 212 -5.83 29.48 -4.88
CA GLY A 212 -7.09 30.19 -4.66
C GLY A 212 -8.02 29.55 -3.63
N CYS A 213 -7.67 28.40 -3.05
CA CYS A 213 -8.42 27.78 -1.96
C CYS A 213 -7.81 28.15 -0.60
N SER A 214 -8.65 28.23 0.43
CA SER A 214 -8.21 28.37 1.83
C SER A 214 -8.16 27.05 2.59
N ASN A 215 -8.83 26.02 2.07
CA ASN A 215 -8.93 24.71 2.71
C ASN A 215 -7.83 23.78 2.17
N SER A 216 -6.80 23.55 2.98
CA SER A 216 -5.83 22.49 2.70
C SER A 216 -6.35 21.12 3.18
N ARG A 217 -5.83 20.05 2.57
CA ARG A 217 -6.04 18.67 3.02
C ARG A 217 -4.71 18.07 3.44
N ILE A 218 -4.70 17.35 4.56
CA ILE A 218 -3.53 16.61 5.03
C ILE A 218 -3.76 15.14 4.75
N ILE A 219 -2.82 14.50 4.08
CA ILE A 219 -2.87 13.08 3.72
C ILE A 219 -1.63 12.36 4.25
N THR A 220 -1.76 11.06 4.46
CA THR A 220 -0.66 10.19 4.86
C THR A 220 -0.04 9.54 3.63
N LEU A 221 1.25 9.78 3.37
CA LEU A 221 2.00 9.09 2.31
C LEU A 221 2.97 8.10 2.95
N LEU A 222 2.74 6.81 2.68
CA LEU A 222 3.56 5.67 3.11
C LEU A 222 4.54 5.32 1.98
N HIS A 223 5.79 5.74 2.10
CA HIS A 223 6.83 5.48 1.10
C HIS A 223 7.68 4.28 1.49
N TYR A 224 7.62 3.23 0.68
CA TYR A 224 8.54 2.09 0.80
C TYR A 224 9.63 2.16 -0.28
N ALA A 225 10.84 2.54 0.15
CA ALA A 225 11.97 2.83 -0.73
C ALA A 225 12.89 1.64 -1.07
N TYR A 226 12.62 0.45 -0.52
CA TYR A 226 13.51 -0.72 -0.64
C TYR A 226 12.86 -1.88 -1.40
N TRP A 227 12.06 -1.57 -2.42
CA TRP A 227 11.44 -2.55 -3.30
C TRP A 227 11.56 -2.07 -4.75
N PRO A 228 12.72 -2.28 -5.42
CA PRO A 228 12.95 -1.91 -6.80
C PRO A 228 12.03 -2.65 -7.78
N LYS A 229 11.85 -2.07 -8.96
CA LYS A 229 11.11 -2.65 -10.07
C LYS A 229 11.72 -4.00 -10.45
N ASN A 230 10.85 -4.96 -10.77
CA ASN A 230 11.19 -6.33 -11.19
C ASN A 230 11.87 -7.21 -10.12
N GLN A 231 12.00 -6.74 -8.88
CA GLN A 231 12.52 -7.53 -7.76
C GLN A 231 11.42 -7.80 -6.73
N PHE A 232 11.72 -8.69 -5.80
CA PHE A 232 10.88 -8.96 -4.63
C PHE A 232 11.49 -8.35 -3.39
N PRO A 233 10.67 -7.89 -2.45
CA PRO A 233 11.21 -7.26 -1.27
C PRO A 233 11.67 -8.35 -0.28
N VAL A 234 12.60 -8.02 0.62
CA VAL A 234 13.24 -8.98 1.55
C VAL A 234 12.29 -9.74 2.46
N SER A 235 11.07 -9.23 2.68
CA SER A 235 10.12 -9.85 3.58
C SER A 235 8.67 -9.57 3.17
N PRO A 236 7.78 -10.58 3.24
CA PRO A 236 6.33 -10.37 3.10
C PRO A 236 5.75 -9.43 4.16
N ARG A 237 6.44 -9.26 5.31
CA ARG A 237 6.07 -8.30 6.37
C ARG A 237 5.97 -6.86 5.85
N ILE A 238 6.63 -6.52 4.74
CA ILE A 238 6.57 -5.17 4.13
C ILE A 238 5.15 -4.83 3.70
N VAL A 239 4.47 -5.76 3.03
CA VAL A 239 3.08 -5.58 2.62
C VAL A 239 2.18 -5.54 3.84
N MET A 240 2.36 -6.49 4.77
CA MET A 240 1.53 -6.59 5.98
C MET A 240 1.60 -5.35 6.88
N LYS A 241 2.81 -4.88 7.19
CA LYS A 241 3.03 -3.73 8.10
C LYS A 241 2.55 -2.44 7.45
N THR A 242 2.78 -2.26 6.14
CA THR A 242 2.26 -1.09 5.41
C THR A 242 0.72 -1.08 5.40
N LEU A 243 0.06 -2.20 5.10
CA LEU A 243 -1.41 -2.28 5.16
C LEU A 243 -1.97 -2.06 6.57
N ARG A 244 -1.22 -2.47 7.61
CA ARG A 244 -1.59 -2.16 8.99
C ARG A 244 -1.54 -0.67 9.29
N CYS A 245 -0.54 0.06 8.79
CA CYS A 245 -0.48 1.52 8.92
C CYS A 245 -1.71 2.20 8.32
N VAL A 246 -2.23 1.69 7.19
CA VAL A 246 -3.49 2.18 6.61
C VAL A 246 -4.67 1.96 7.55
N LYS A 247 -4.83 0.76 8.11
CA LYS A 247 -5.97 0.42 8.99
C LYS A 247 -5.96 1.15 10.33
N SER A 248 -4.80 1.58 10.82
CA SER A 248 -4.70 2.37 12.05
C SER A 248 -5.23 3.80 11.90
N ASP A 249 -5.32 4.31 10.66
CA ASP A 249 -5.87 5.63 10.37
C ASP A 249 -7.40 5.56 10.21
N LYS A 250 -8.11 5.71 11.35
CA LYS A 250 -9.58 5.64 11.43
C LYS A 250 -10.30 6.84 10.80
N THR A 251 -9.56 7.80 10.22
CA THR A 251 -10.15 9.02 9.63
C THR A 251 -10.39 8.91 8.13
N THR A 252 -9.96 7.80 7.51
CA THR A 252 -9.95 7.64 6.05
C THR A 252 -11.29 7.14 5.51
N ASN A 253 -12.02 8.02 4.81
CA ASN A 253 -13.23 7.67 4.06
C ASN A 253 -12.97 7.65 2.54
N GLY A 254 -11.82 8.17 2.11
CA GLY A 254 -11.40 8.20 0.72
C GLY A 254 -10.82 6.89 0.19
N PRO A 255 -10.63 6.78 -1.14
CA PRO A 255 -9.95 5.65 -1.75
C PRO A 255 -8.47 5.60 -1.34
N LEU A 256 -7.95 4.38 -1.16
CA LEU A 256 -6.53 4.13 -0.94
C LEU A 256 -5.79 4.21 -2.28
N LEU A 257 -4.98 5.25 -2.49
CA LEU A 257 -4.16 5.35 -3.70
C LEU A 257 -2.90 4.51 -3.53
N ILE A 258 -2.63 3.63 -4.48
CA ILE A 258 -1.43 2.79 -4.50
C ILE A 258 -0.74 2.98 -5.85
N HIS A 259 0.55 3.31 -5.82
CA HIS A 259 1.35 3.41 -7.03
C HIS A 259 2.74 2.83 -6.85
N CYS A 260 3.34 2.52 -7.99
CA CYS A 260 4.73 2.15 -8.18
C CYS A 260 5.16 2.66 -9.56
N SER A 261 6.29 2.24 -10.12
CA SER A 261 6.73 2.67 -11.46
C SER A 261 5.59 2.71 -12.52
N ASN A 262 4.97 1.59 -12.85
CA ASN A 262 3.91 1.51 -13.87
C ASN A 262 2.49 1.26 -13.31
N GLY A 263 2.36 1.15 -12.00
CA GLY A 263 1.06 0.92 -11.37
C GLY A 263 0.46 -0.48 -11.61
N LEU A 264 1.32 -1.49 -11.81
CA LEU A 264 0.89 -2.86 -12.14
C LEU A 264 1.24 -3.85 -11.03
N ASN A 265 2.43 -4.44 -11.05
CA ASN A 265 2.75 -5.65 -10.29
C ASN A 265 2.83 -5.41 -8.77
N ARG A 266 3.63 -4.43 -8.32
CA ARG A 266 3.74 -4.08 -6.89
C ARG A 266 2.40 -3.57 -6.34
N VAL A 267 1.67 -2.76 -7.11
CA VAL A 267 0.33 -2.29 -6.77
C VAL A 267 -0.64 -3.47 -6.59
N GLY A 268 -0.62 -4.41 -7.53
CA GLY A 268 -1.43 -5.63 -7.47
C GLY A 268 -1.14 -6.47 -6.24
N CYS A 269 0.12 -6.55 -5.79
CA CYS A 269 0.46 -7.25 -4.55
C CYS A 269 -0.26 -6.66 -3.34
N PHE A 270 -0.28 -5.34 -3.22
CA PHE A 270 -0.97 -4.68 -2.12
C PHE A 270 -2.48 -4.89 -2.18
N ILE A 271 -3.10 -4.67 -3.34
CA ILE A 271 -4.56 -4.79 -3.51
C ILE A 271 -5.01 -6.23 -3.26
N LEU A 272 -4.38 -7.22 -3.90
CA LEU A 272 -4.78 -8.62 -3.75
C LEU A 272 -4.56 -9.11 -2.32
N SER A 273 -3.42 -8.76 -1.69
CA SER A 273 -3.17 -9.15 -0.30
C SER A 273 -4.17 -8.53 0.67
N ASP A 274 -4.47 -7.23 0.53
CA ASP A 274 -5.44 -6.54 1.39
C ASP A 274 -6.84 -7.17 1.27
N LEU A 275 -7.28 -7.50 0.06
CA LEU A 275 -8.56 -8.17 -0.17
C LEU A 275 -8.59 -9.59 0.42
N MET A 276 -7.52 -10.38 0.24
CA MET A 276 -7.46 -11.72 0.84
C MET A 276 -7.49 -11.65 2.38
N PHE A 277 -6.79 -10.68 2.99
CA PHE A 277 -6.85 -10.45 4.43
C PHE A 277 -8.24 -10.01 4.88
N ASP A 278 -8.84 -9.06 4.20
CA ASP A 278 -10.13 -8.52 4.59
C ASP A 278 -11.24 -9.60 4.49
N LEU A 279 -11.31 -10.33 3.38
CA LEU A 279 -12.35 -11.33 3.15
C LEU A 279 -12.19 -12.55 4.06
N ALA A 280 -10.99 -13.15 4.09
CA ALA A 280 -10.77 -14.37 4.85
C ALA A 280 -11.03 -14.17 6.34
N PHE A 281 -10.58 -13.05 6.90
CA PHE A 281 -10.74 -12.77 8.34
C PHE A 281 -12.11 -12.18 8.69
N ARG A 282 -12.93 -11.77 7.70
CA ARG A 282 -14.38 -11.56 7.86
C ARG A 282 -15.21 -12.81 7.59
N ASN A 283 -14.55 -13.96 7.39
CA ASN A 283 -15.16 -15.24 7.06
C ASN A 283 -15.98 -15.24 5.75
N ILE A 284 -15.57 -14.42 4.78
CA ILE A 284 -16.15 -14.38 3.44
C ILE A 284 -15.27 -15.20 2.50
N ASP A 285 -15.88 -16.08 1.71
CA ASP A 285 -15.17 -16.97 0.80
C ASP A 285 -14.32 -16.18 -0.22
N THR A 286 -13.01 -16.39 -0.17
CA THR A 286 -12.02 -15.73 -1.04
C THR A 286 -11.86 -16.51 -2.35
N ASP A 287 -12.69 -16.24 -3.35
CA ASP A 287 -12.51 -16.82 -4.70
C ASP A 287 -11.38 -16.09 -5.43
N ILE A 288 -10.13 -16.55 -5.22
CA ILE A 288 -8.92 -15.94 -5.79
C ILE A 288 -8.98 -15.84 -7.33
N PRO A 289 -9.36 -16.90 -8.08
CA PRO A 289 -9.50 -16.81 -9.53
C PRO A 289 -10.45 -15.71 -9.99
N LYS A 290 -11.67 -15.63 -9.43
CA LYS A 290 -12.62 -14.57 -9.79
C LYS A 290 -12.13 -13.19 -9.39
N MET A 291 -11.50 -13.08 -8.22
CA MET A 291 -10.97 -11.82 -7.72
C MET A 291 -9.90 -11.25 -8.65
N VAL A 292 -8.91 -12.05 -9.03
CA VAL A 292 -7.84 -11.62 -9.95
C VAL A 292 -8.42 -11.18 -11.30
N LYS A 293 -9.34 -11.94 -11.88
CA LYS A 293 -10.00 -11.57 -13.14
C LYS A 293 -10.74 -10.24 -13.02
N SER A 294 -11.50 -10.05 -11.94
CA SER A 294 -12.19 -8.80 -11.64
C SER A 294 -11.23 -7.60 -11.47
N LEU A 295 -10.09 -7.80 -10.81
CA LEU A 295 -9.08 -6.74 -10.66
C LEU A 295 -8.46 -6.35 -12.00
N ARG A 296 -8.13 -7.34 -12.85
CA ARG A 296 -7.56 -7.11 -14.19
C ARG A 296 -8.55 -6.46 -15.16
N ALA A 297 -9.85 -6.72 -15.00
CA ALA A 297 -10.90 -6.05 -15.75
C ALA A 297 -11.05 -4.56 -15.39
N GLN A 298 -10.53 -4.12 -14.24
CA GLN A 298 -10.59 -2.72 -13.78
C GLN A 298 -9.25 -1.98 -13.96
N ARG A 299 -8.11 -2.69 -13.88
CA ARG A 299 -6.77 -2.16 -14.18
C ARG A 299 -6.06 -3.11 -15.15
N PHE A 300 -5.91 -2.66 -16.38
CA PHE A 300 -5.32 -3.47 -17.45
C PHE A 300 -3.92 -3.96 -17.06
N ASN A 301 -3.63 -5.23 -17.30
CA ASN A 301 -2.35 -5.87 -16.98
C ASN A 301 -1.91 -5.82 -15.50
N LEU A 302 -2.81 -5.55 -14.55
CA LEU A 302 -2.50 -5.70 -13.13
C LEU A 302 -2.01 -7.13 -12.84
N LEU A 303 -0.93 -7.28 -12.06
CA LEU A 303 -0.26 -8.59 -11.85
C LEU A 303 0.08 -9.30 -13.17
N SER A 304 0.69 -8.60 -14.12
CA SER A 304 1.19 -9.19 -15.38
C SER A 304 2.38 -10.13 -15.18
N ASN A 305 3.16 -9.94 -14.12
CA ASN A 305 4.21 -10.87 -13.74
C ASN A 305 3.61 -11.93 -12.79
N LYS A 306 3.54 -13.18 -13.25
CA LYS A 306 3.01 -14.31 -12.48
C LYS A 306 3.65 -14.47 -11.09
N LEU A 307 4.93 -14.16 -10.94
CA LEU A 307 5.61 -14.27 -9.64
C LEU A 307 5.12 -13.23 -8.62
N HIS A 308 4.58 -12.08 -9.06
CA HIS A 308 3.94 -11.13 -8.13
C HIS A 308 2.58 -11.63 -7.63
N PHE A 309 1.85 -12.38 -8.45
CA PHE A 309 0.65 -13.10 -7.99
C PHE A 309 1.03 -14.17 -6.94
N VAL A 310 2.03 -14.99 -7.26
CA VAL A 310 2.58 -16.00 -6.33
C VAL A 310 3.02 -15.36 -5.01
N TYR A 311 3.74 -14.24 -5.09
CA TYR A 311 4.17 -13.47 -3.92
C TYR A 311 3.00 -12.94 -3.08
N SER A 312 1.90 -12.52 -3.71
CA SER A 312 0.69 -12.10 -2.98
C SER A 312 0.09 -13.26 -2.18
N CYS A 313 0.07 -14.47 -2.76
CA CYS A 313 -0.38 -15.67 -2.08
C CYS A 313 0.55 -16.03 -0.90
N PHE A 314 1.87 -15.90 -1.10
CA PHE A 314 2.85 -16.08 -0.03
C PHE A 314 2.67 -15.09 1.11
N VAL A 315 2.43 -13.80 0.80
CA VAL A 315 2.10 -12.77 1.80
C VAL A 315 0.88 -13.19 2.62
N PHE A 316 -0.16 -13.73 1.99
CA PHE A 316 -1.32 -14.22 2.73
C PHE A 316 -0.97 -15.38 3.69
N LEU A 317 -0.30 -16.42 3.17
CA LEU A 317 0.05 -17.59 3.97
C LEU A 317 1.02 -17.24 5.11
N ASP A 318 1.98 -16.34 4.88
CA ASP A 318 2.91 -15.93 5.93
C ASP A 318 2.20 -15.16 7.06
N TYR A 319 1.17 -14.37 6.74
CA TYR A 319 0.36 -13.72 7.77
C TYR A 319 -0.38 -14.75 8.62
N VAL A 320 -1.02 -15.74 7.98
CA VAL A 320 -1.69 -16.86 8.67
C VAL A 320 -0.69 -17.63 9.52
N ARG A 321 0.50 -17.94 9.00
CA ARG A 321 1.60 -18.61 9.71
C ARG A 321 2.00 -17.86 10.98
N ILE A 322 2.23 -16.55 10.88
CA ILE A 322 2.60 -15.70 12.03
C ILE A 322 1.53 -15.79 13.12
N ARG A 323 0.25 -15.70 12.76
CA ARG A 323 -0.86 -15.80 13.73
C ARG A 323 -0.99 -17.20 14.32
N CYS A 324 -0.92 -18.25 13.51
CA CYS A 324 -0.93 -19.64 13.99
C CYS A 324 0.18 -19.88 15.02
N LYS A 325 1.41 -19.42 14.76
CA LYS A 325 2.53 -19.51 15.71
C LYS A 325 2.29 -18.69 16.97
N LYS A 326 1.89 -17.43 16.83
CA LYS A 326 1.70 -16.50 17.95
C LYS A 326 0.62 -16.96 18.94
N TYR A 327 -0.47 -17.52 18.43
CA TYR A 327 -1.62 -17.91 19.24
C TYR A 327 -1.74 -19.42 19.44
N ASN A 328 -0.82 -20.22 18.90
CA ASN A 328 -0.85 -21.69 18.94
C ASN A 328 -2.18 -22.28 18.46
N VAL A 329 -2.62 -21.88 17.25
CA VAL A 329 -3.87 -22.31 16.61
C VAL A 329 -3.58 -22.99 15.27
N PHE A 330 -4.48 -23.90 14.86
CA PHE A 330 -4.44 -24.62 13.58
C PHE A 330 -3.07 -25.26 13.27
N PRO A 331 -2.58 -26.19 14.13
CA PRO A 331 -1.25 -26.80 13.97
C PRO A 331 -1.10 -27.61 12.68
N ASP A 332 -2.18 -28.20 12.19
CA ASP A 332 -2.30 -28.89 10.91
C ASP A 332 -2.00 -27.93 9.74
N LEU A 333 -2.71 -26.80 9.69
CA LEU A 333 -2.54 -25.78 8.67
C LEU A 333 -1.14 -25.14 8.74
N LEU A 334 -0.64 -24.89 9.96
CA LEU A 334 0.69 -24.35 10.18
C LEU A 334 1.78 -25.25 9.56
N LYS A 335 1.63 -26.58 9.68
CA LYS A 335 2.55 -27.54 9.07
C LYS A 335 2.57 -27.41 7.55
N GLU A 336 1.40 -27.42 6.91
CA GLU A 336 1.30 -27.29 5.44
C GLU A 336 1.88 -25.95 4.94
N ILE A 337 1.65 -24.86 5.68
CA ILE A 337 2.21 -23.55 5.32
C ILE A 337 3.74 -23.54 5.41
N ASN A 338 4.34 -24.17 6.43
CA ASN A 338 5.79 -24.25 6.55
C ASN A 338 6.41 -25.05 5.38
N GLU A 339 5.75 -26.12 4.92
CA GLU A 339 6.17 -26.90 3.74
C GLU A 339 6.09 -26.06 2.45
N PHE A 340 5.02 -25.27 2.29
CA PHE A 340 4.88 -24.31 1.20
C PHE A 340 6.00 -23.26 1.20
N GLU A 341 6.34 -22.70 2.37
CA GLU A 341 7.36 -21.65 2.52
C GLU A 341 8.74 -22.10 2.02
N VAL A 342 9.11 -23.37 2.25
CA VAL A 342 10.37 -23.94 1.72
C VAL A 342 10.38 -23.93 0.19
N THR A 343 9.26 -24.30 -0.43
CA THR A 343 9.14 -24.36 -1.89
C THR A 343 9.19 -22.95 -2.48
N ILE A 344 8.41 -22.03 -1.91
CA ILE A 344 8.30 -20.68 -2.47
C ILE A 344 9.60 -19.89 -2.35
N ASN A 345 10.32 -20.02 -1.24
CA ASN A 345 11.61 -19.35 -1.05
C ASN A 345 12.65 -19.80 -2.07
N LYS A 346 12.55 -21.02 -2.63
CA LYS A 346 13.40 -21.44 -3.76
C LYS A 346 13.01 -20.75 -5.06
N GLU A 347 11.72 -20.48 -5.28
CA GLU A 347 11.21 -19.87 -6.51
C GLU A 347 11.43 -18.36 -6.56
N ILE A 348 11.14 -17.65 -5.47
CA ILE A 348 11.25 -16.17 -5.41
C ILE A 348 12.57 -15.68 -4.81
N GLY A 349 13.28 -16.50 -4.03
CA GLY A 349 14.41 -16.07 -3.20
C GLY A 349 15.59 -15.51 -3.99
N LEU A 350 15.84 -16.03 -5.20
CA LEU A 350 16.90 -15.52 -6.08
C LEU A 350 16.61 -14.11 -6.64
N LEU A 351 15.35 -13.69 -6.62
CA LEU A 351 14.88 -12.39 -7.10
C LEU A 351 14.59 -11.41 -5.95
N CYS A 352 14.83 -11.82 -4.71
CA CYS A 352 14.73 -10.94 -3.55
C CYS A 352 15.88 -9.94 -3.54
N VAL A 353 15.55 -8.68 -3.22
CA VAL A 353 16.56 -7.67 -2.91
C VAL A 353 17.43 -8.17 -1.75
N LYS A 354 18.70 -7.73 -1.70
CA LYS A 354 19.51 -7.95 -0.50
C LYS A 354 18.96 -7.10 0.64
N GLU A 355 19.14 -7.55 1.88
CA GLU A 355 18.76 -6.72 3.03
C GLU A 355 19.44 -5.36 2.93
N PRO A 356 18.69 -4.24 3.06
CA PRO A 356 19.30 -2.93 3.09
C PRO A 356 20.23 -2.85 4.31
N PRO A 357 21.40 -2.18 4.19
CA PRO A 357 22.27 -2.00 5.33
C PRO A 357 21.51 -1.32 6.47
N PRO A 358 21.80 -1.64 7.74
CA PRO A 358 21.13 -1.03 8.87
C PRO A 358 21.24 0.50 8.75
N GLN A 359 20.11 1.18 8.76
CA GLN A 359 20.07 2.64 8.74
C GLN A 359 20.85 3.13 9.97
N LYS A 360 21.99 3.78 9.75
CA LYS A 360 22.73 4.43 10.83
C LYS A 360 21.81 5.51 11.39
N ASN A 361 21.36 5.34 12.63
CA ASN A 361 20.75 6.42 13.38
C ASN A 361 21.77 7.56 13.47
N ASN A 362 21.66 8.56 12.61
CA ASN A 362 22.32 9.85 12.81
C ASN A 362 21.59 10.61 13.93
N THR A 363 21.56 10.01 15.12
CA THR A 363 21.30 10.71 16.37
C THR A 363 22.66 10.97 17.00
N LYS A 364 23.31 12.06 16.57
CA LYS A 364 24.26 12.93 17.30
C LYS A 364 25.23 13.59 16.33
N LYS A 365 25.11 14.91 16.22
CA LYS A 365 26.15 15.94 16.05
C LYS A 365 25.41 17.28 16.05
N ASP A 366 25.14 17.79 17.25
CA ASP A 366 25.91 18.88 17.88
C ASP A 366 25.29 20.23 17.53
N CYS A 367 24.27 20.62 18.30
CA CYS A 367 24.00 22.02 18.57
C CYS A 367 24.83 22.40 19.80
N THR A 368 26.11 22.65 19.61
CA THR A 368 26.83 23.58 20.47
C THR A 368 26.43 24.98 20.01
N ILE A 369 25.59 25.60 20.83
CA ILE A 369 25.41 27.04 20.86
C ILE A 369 26.70 27.59 21.46
N ASP A 370 27.46 28.36 20.70
CA ASP A 370 28.41 29.31 21.25
C ASP A 370 28.01 30.71 20.77
N GLU A 371 28.21 31.65 21.68
CA GLU A 371 27.63 32.99 21.83
C GLU A 371 27.84 33.99 20.70
#